data_AF-A0A7X7H2U3-F1
#
_entry.id   AF-A0A7X7H2U3-F1
#
_cell.length_a   1.000
_cell.length_b   1.000
_cell.length_c   1.000
_cell.angle_alpha   90.00
_cell.angle_beta   90.00
_cell.angle_gamma   90.00
#
_symmetry.space_group_name_H-M   'P 1'
#
loop_
_entity.id
_entity.type
_entity.pdbx_description
1 polymer ?
#
loop_
_entity_poly.entity_id
_entity_poly.type
_entity_poly.pdbx_seq_one_letter_code
_entity_poly.pdbx_strand_id
1 'polypeptide(L)'
;MKKYLQIMALAGVMITLSGCGRLKDSSLANNATTTSTTKRKSYQTTNTGNSGYSVLLKNGRYVTSPISGLTATDNDNSVDTRELERGLIQISKNQFSTNQYVFQEGQYLDSSTVTDWLTRKSKSNPKGLNPVNNGKTGTDTRNPIYLEEIIEQDYLTGSGSKYSIGGMSLGLAMNSVDYFQKKRNGAEFQTDISRAEQRAQGEKMANEIVARLRKKKALKNIPITVGLFSKTGKDSLVGGTYFAYGTA
;
A
#
# COMPACT_ATOMS: atom_id res chain seq x y z
N MET A 1 56.97 -7.81 -12.46
CA MET A 1 55.77 -8.58 -12.86
C MET A 1 54.65 -8.60 -11.80
N LYS A 2 54.93 -8.73 -10.50
CA LYS A 2 53.88 -8.75 -9.46
C LYS A 2 53.06 -7.46 -9.28
N LYS A 3 53.66 -6.27 -9.47
CA LYS A 3 52.94 -4.98 -9.33
C LYS A 3 51.97 -4.66 -10.47
N TYR A 4 52.25 -5.13 -11.68
CA TYR A 4 51.35 -4.95 -12.84
C TYR A 4 50.17 -5.93 -12.81
N LEU A 5 50.35 -7.11 -12.21
CA LEU A 5 49.27 -8.08 -12.00
C LEU A 5 48.22 -7.58 -10.99
N GLN A 6 48.65 -6.82 -9.97
CA GLN A 6 47.77 -6.24 -8.97
C GLN A 6 46.95 -5.04 -9.51
N ILE A 7 47.50 -4.27 -10.44
CA ILE A 7 46.79 -3.15 -11.08
C ILE A 7 45.74 -3.67 -12.08
N MET A 8 46.03 -4.76 -12.80
CA MET A 8 45.06 -5.43 -13.68
C MET A 8 43.93 -6.13 -12.90
N ALA A 9 44.20 -6.59 -11.68
CA ALA A 9 43.17 -7.17 -10.81
C ALA A 9 42.21 -6.12 -10.21
N LEU A 10 42.67 -4.89 -9.94
CA LEU A 10 41.79 -3.81 -9.45
C LEU A 10 40.93 -3.17 -10.55
N ALA A 11 41.37 -3.19 -11.81
CA ALA A 11 40.59 -2.67 -12.93
C ALA A 11 39.49 -3.64 -13.40
N GLY A 12 39.63 -4.95 -13.14
CA GLY A 12 38.66 -5.98 -13.54
C GLY A 12 37.41 -6.07 -12.66
N VAL A 13 37.48 -5.63 -11.40
CA VAL A 13 36.37 -5.72 -10.43
C VAL A 13 35.37 -4.56 -10.55
N MET A 14 35.72 -3.47 -11.24
CA MET A 14 34.83 -2.31 -11.42
C MET A 14 33.82 -2.46 -12.57
N ILE A 15 33.89 -3.51 -13.40
CA ILE A 15 33.03 -3.66 -14.60
C ILE A 15 31.85 -4.61 -14.38
N THR A 16 31.78 -5.34 -13.25
CA THR A 16 30.71 -6.34 -13.02
C THR A 16 29.55 -5.86 -12.14
N LEU A 17 29.44 -4.56 -11.82
CA LEU A 17 28.37 -4.02 -10.96
C LEU A 17 27.27 -3.22 -11.69
N SER A 18 27.15 -3.35 -13.01
CA SER A 18 26.10 -2.69 -13.81
C SER A 18 24.95 -3.63 -14.22
N GLY A 19 24.81 -4.76 -13.53
CA GLY A 19 24.00 -5.90 -13.97
C GLY A 19 22.73 -6.19 -13.18
N CYS A 20 22.19 -5.26 -12.38
CA CYS A 20 20.86 -5.41 -11.76
C CYS A 20 20.27 -4.01 -11.50
N GLY A 21 19.63 -3.40 -12.51
CA GLY A 21 19.06 -2.06 -12.33
C GLY A 21 18.26 -1.47 -13.48
N ARG A 22 17.85 -2.27 -14.47
CA ARG A 22 17.03 -1.82 -15.61
C ARG A 22 15.71 -2.59 -15.71
N LEU A 23 14.92 -2.58 -14.64
CA LEU A 23 13.50 -2.98 -14.71
C LEU A 23 12.66 -1.99 -15.55
N LYS A 24 13.20 -0.81 -15.87
CA LYS A 24 12.57 0.21 -16.73
C LYS A 24 12.46 -0.19 -18.21
N ASP A 25 13.23 -1.18 -18.67
CA ASP A 25 13.24 -1.64 -20.07
C ASP A 25 12.60 -3.05 -20.21
N SER A 26 11.79 -3.48 -19.23
CA SER A 26 11.08 -4.76 -19.33
C SER A 26 9.93 -4.66 -20.35
N SER A 27 9.86 -5.64 -21.25
CA SER A 27 8.84 -5.77 -22.31
C SER A 27 7.41 -5.96 -21.81
N LEU A 28 7.19 -6.00 -20.49
CA LEU A 28 5.87 -6.05 -19.86
C LEU A 28 5.08 -4.74 -20.01
N ALA A 29 5.73 -3.62 -20.39
CA ALA A 29 5.08 -2.34 -20.61
C ALA A 29 4.48 -2.15 -22.03
N ASN A 30 4.63 -3.12 -22.94
CA ASN A 30 4.40 -2.92 -24.38
C ASN A 30 3.03 -3.37 -24.93
N ASN A 31 2.02 -3.60 -24.07
CA ASN A 31 0.63 -3.85 -24.50
C ASN A 31 -0.29 -2.63 -24.34
N ALA A 32 0.25 -1.42 -24.52
CA ALA A 32 -0.60 -0.26 -24.76
C ALA A 32 -1.06 -0.30 -26.22
N THR A 33 -2.35 -0.54 -26.47
CA THR A 33 -2.96 -0.38 -27.79
C THR A 33 -2.96 1.11 -28.16
N THR A 34 -1.83 1.61 -28.65
CA THR A 34 -1.74 2.96 -29.22
C THR A 34 -2.08 2.88 -30.70
N THR A 35 -3.30 3.28 -31.05
CA THR A 35 -3.61 3.69 -32.43
C THR A 35 -2.71 4.89 -32.76
N SER A 36 -1.76 4.68 -33.67
CA SER A 36 -0.83 5.70 -34.17
C SER A 36 -1.59 6.88 -34.76
N THR A 37 -1.42 8.08 -34.18
CA THR A 37 -1.01 9.34 -34.83
C THR A 37 -1.33 10.54 -33.91
N THR A 38 -0.37 11.48 -33.85
CA THR A 38 -0.52 12.88 -33.36
C THR A 38 -0.58 13.14 -31.84
N LYS A 39 0.46 13.83 -31.34
CA LYS A 39 0.67 14.40 -29.99
C LYS A 39 0.73 13.36 -28.85
N ARG A 40 1.88 13.28 -28.15
CA ARG A 40 2.00 12.49 -26.90
C ARG A 40 0.89 12.94 -25.94
N LYS A 41 -0.16 12.13 -25.81
CA LYS A 41 -1.23 12.39 -24.86
C LYS A 41 -0.64 12.31 -23.45
N SER A 42 -0.94 13.29 -22.61
CA SER A 42 -0.54 13.34 -21.19
C SER A 42 -0.92 12.05 -20.44
N TYR A 43 -2.04 11.44 -20.84
CA TYR A 43 -2.54 10.18 -20.29
C TYR A 43 -2.75 9.13 -21.37
N GLN A 44 -2.41 7.89 -21.03
CA GLN A 44 -2.62 6.68 -21.81
C GLN A 44 -3.18 5.59 -20.89
N THR A 45 -3.72 4.52 -21.43
CA THR A 45 -4.16 3.36 -20.66
C THR A 45 -3.58 2.08 -21.24
N THR A 46 -3.33 1.10 -20.37
CA THR A 46 -2.95 -0.27 -20.75
C THR A 46 -3.94 -1.26 -20.14
N ASN A 47 -4.23 -2.36 -20.84
CA ASN A 47 -5.19 -3.35 -20.36
C ASN A 47 -4.45 -4.49 -19.64
N THR A 48 -4.99 -4.94 -18.50
CA THR A 48 -4.39 -6.01 -17.68
C THR A 48 -4.91 -7.41 -18.04
N GLY A 49 -5.72 -7.53 -19.09
CA GLY A 49 -6.28 -8.79 -19.59
C GLY A 49 -7.81 -8.85 -19.46
N ASN A 50 -8.41 -9.98 -19.81
CA ASN A 50 -9.86 -10.15 -19.73
C ASN A 50 -10.32 -10.01 -18.27
N SER A 51 -11.30 -9.13 -18.01
CA SER A 51 -11.88 -8.80 -16.68
C SER A 51 -11.00 -8.00 -15.70
N GLY A 52 -9.83 -7.51 -16.14
CA GLY A 52 -9.00 -6.59 -15.37
C GLY A 52 -9.38 -5.12 -15.59
N TYR A 53 -8.93 -4.23 -14.71
CA TYR A 53 -9.02 -2.80 -14.98
C TYR A 53 -8.02 -2.40 -16.07
N SER A 54 -8.40 -1.42 -16.88
CA SER A 54 -7.40 -0.63 -17.59
C SER A 54 -6.64 0.22 -16.58
N VAL A 55 -5.32 0.34 -16.74
CA VAL A 55 -4.42 1.06 -15.84
C VAL A 55 -4.02 2.38 -16.46
N LEU A 56 -4.10 3.48 -15.69
CA LEU A 56 -3.68 4.80 -16.14
C LEU A 56 -2.14 4.91 -16.20
N LEU A 57 -1.63 5.36 -17.34
CA LEU A 57 -0.25 5.75 -17.55
C LEU A 57 -0.19 7.27 -17.73
N LYS A 58 0.74 7.92 -17.03
CA LYS A 58 1.01 9.36 -17.17
C LYS A 58 2.31 9.54 -17.95
N ASN A 59 2.24 10.20 -19.10
CA ASN A 59 3.36 10.35 -20.04
C ASN A 59 4.02 9.00 -20.40
N GLY A 60 3.19 7.97 -20.62
CA GLY A 60 3.65 6.62 -20.94
C GLY A 60 4.29 5.85 -19.77
N ARG A 61 4.15 6.34 -18.54
CA ARG A 61 4.73 5.72 -17.35
C ARG A 61 3.66 5.35 -16.33
N TYR A 62 3.83 4.19 -15.73
CA TYR A 62 3.09 3.80 -14.54
C TYR A 62 3.41 4.75 -13.39
N VAL A 63 2.39 5.13 -12.63
CA VAL A 63 2.53 6.03 -11.48
C VAL A 63 2.32 5.20 -10.22
N THR A 64 3.41 5.04 -9.46
CA THR A 64 3.38 4.29 -8.21
C THR A 64 2.81 5.15 -7.09
N SER A 65 2.27 4.49 -6.07
CA SER A 65 1.78 5.11 -4.86
C SER A 65 2.95 5.62 -4.00
N PRO A 66 2.87 6.83 -3.43
CA PRO A 66 3.89 7.33 -2.50
C PRO A 66 3.87 6.60 -1.14
N ILE A 67 2.85 5.78 -0.87
CA ILE A 67 2.71 5.04 0.40
C ILE A 67 3.03 3.55 0.26
N SER A 68 3.47 3.11 -0.92
CA SER A 68 3.86 1.71 -1.16
C SER A 68 4.97 1.28 -0.21
N GLY A 69 4.76 0.16 0.49
CA GLY A 69 5.71 -0.40 1.46
C GLY A 69 5.78 0.32 2.81
N LEU A 70 4.87 1.26 3.11
CA LEU A 70 4.82 1.90 4.43
C LEU A 70 4.06 1.06 5.45
N THR A 71 4.75 0.67 6.52
CA THR A 71 4.21 -0.10 7.63
C THR A 71 4.36 0.66 8.96
N ALA A 72 3.56 0.28 9.96
CA ALA A 72 3.62 0.86 11.31
C ALA A 72 4.85 0.37 12.09
N THR A 73 5.29 -0.85 11.79
CA THR A 73 6.43 -1.52 12.42
C THR A 73 7.27 -2.25 11.36
N ASP A 74 8.41 -2.81 11.76
CA ASP A 74 9.26 -3.63 10.87
C ASP A 74 8.68 -5.05 10.63
N ASN A 75 7.37 -5.25 10.85
CA ASN A 75 6.66 -6.51 10.72
C ASN A 75 6.17 -6.74 9.28
N ASP A 76 7.10 -6.65 8.33
CA ASP A 76 6.79 -6.86 6.92
C ASP A 76 6.55 -8.35 6.61
N ASN A 77 5.50 -8.64 5.86
CA ASN A 77 5.24 -9.96 5.28
C ASN A 77 4.76 -9.74 3.84
N SER A 78 5.68 -9.91 2.88
CA SER A 78 5.39 -9.72 1.45
C SER A 78 4.24 -10.58 0.92
N VAL A 79 3.94 -11.73 1.55
CA VAL A 79 2.80 -12.57 1.18
C VAL A 79 1.50 -11.85 1.54
N ASP A 80 1.43 -11.25 2.73
CA ASP A 80 0.28 -10.45 3.16
C ASP A 80 0.07 -9.24 2.24
N THR A 81 1.11 -8.46 1.93
CA THR A 81 0.98 -7.27 1.08
C THR A 81 0.41 -7.60 -0.29
N ARG A 82 0.84 -8.73 -0.89
CA ARG A 82 0.30 -9.18 -2.17
C ARG A 82 -1.19 -9.53 -2.09
N GLU A 83 -1.61 -10.25 -1.04
CA GLU A 83 -3.02 -10.62 -0.87
C GLU A 83 -3.89 -9.42 -0.47
N LEU A 84 -3.32 -8.45 0.26
CA LEU A 84 -3.93 -7.16 0.57
C LEU A 84 -4.26 -6.39 -0.71
N GLU A 85 -3.28 -6.18 -1.59
CA GLU A 85 -3.49 -5.44 -2.85
C GLU A 85 -4.49 -6.14 -3.79
N ARG A 86 -4.32 -7.45 -4.00
CA ARG A 86 -5.18 -8.25 -4.88
C ARG A 86 -6.59 -8.38 -4.34
N GLY A 87 -6.72 -8.64 -3.04
CA GLY A 87 -8.02 -8.74 -2.37
C GLY A 87 -8.79 -7.43 -2.46
N LEU A 88 -8.13 -6.29 -2.30
CA LEU A 88 -8.77 -4.99 -2.43
C LEU A 88 -9.30 -4.77 -3.84
N ILE A 89 -8.53 -5.13 -4.88
CA ILE A 89 -9.00 -5.05 -6.27
C ILE A 89 -10.29 -5.86 -6.47
N GLN A 90 -10.38 -7.07 -5.89
CA GLN A 90 -11.60 -7.88 -6.01
C GLN A 90 -12.79 -7.24 -5.28
N ILE A 91 -12.58 -6.69 -4.08
CA ILE A 91 -13.62 -5.97 -3.33
C ILE A 91 -14.10 -4.75 -4.13
N SER A 92 -13.16 -3.99 -4.70
CA SER A 92 -13.43 -2.78 -5.48
C SER A 92 -14.29 -3.03 -6.71
N LYS A 93 -14.19 -4.19 -7.35
CA LYS A 93 -15.03 -4.55 -8.51
C LYS A 93 -16.53 -4.53 -8.21
N ASN A 94 -16.92 -4.72 -6.94
CA ASN A 94 -18.32 -4.65 -6.52
C ASN A 94 -18.90 -3.23 -6.58
N GLN A 95 -18.05 -2.20 -6.53
CA GLN A 95 -18.46 -0.80 -6.55
C GLN A 95 -18.03 -0.08 -7.83
N PHE A 96 -16.90 -0.49 -8.40
CA PHE A 96 -16.24 0.18 -9.51
C PHE A 96 -16.10 -0.80 -10.67
N SER A 97 -17.07 -0.87 -11.57
CA SER A 97 -17.02 -1.78 -12.72
C SER A 97 -15.78 -1.54 -13.59
N THR A 98 -15.11 -2.62 -13.99
CA THR A 98 -13.92 -2.57 -14.87
C THR A 98 -14.20 -1.96 -16.24
N ASN A 99 -15.47 -1.90 -16.65
CA ASN A 99 -15.90 -1.31 -17.92
C ASN A 99 -16.13 0.21 -17.83
N GLN A 100 -16.21 0.77 -16.62
CA GLN A 100 -16.55 2.17 -16.36
C GLN A 100 -15.40 2.94 -15.72
N TYR A 101 -14.49 2.24 -15.04
CA TYR A 101 -13.40 2.84 -14.28
C TYR A 101 -12.03 2.41 -14.81
N VAL A 102 -11.07 3.33 -14.71
CA VAL A 102 -9.64 3.11 -14.93
C VAL A 102 -8.95 3.09 -13.57
N PHE A 103 -8.08 2.11 -13.36
CA PHE A 103 -7.30 1.96 -12.13
C PHE A 103 -6.07 2.86 -12.13
N GLN A 104 -5.77 3.41 -10.96
CA GLN A 104 -4.50 4.02 -10.62
C GLN A 104 -4.12 3.63 -9.18
N GLU A 105 -2.84 3.36 -8.93
CA GLU A 105 -2.33 3.27 -7.55
C GLU A 105 -2.56 4.59 -6.81
N GLY A 106 -2.88 4.53 -5.51
CA GLY A 106 -3.33 5.69 -4.74
C GLY A 106 -2.41 6.90 -4.80
N GLN A 107 -2.98 8.07 -5.07
CA GLN A 107 -2.28 9.35 -5.24
C GLN A 107 -2.72 10.44 -4.26
N TYR A 108 -3.73 10.19 -3.41
CA TYR A 108 -4.31 11.21 -2.54
C TYR A 108 -3.81 11.14 -1.09
N LEU A 109 -3.20 10.04 -0.68
CA LEU A 109 -2.41 9.92 0.54
C LEU A 109 -0.92 10.06 0.24
N ASP A 110 -0.24 10.90 1.03
CA ASP A 110 1.21 11.05 0.99
C ASP A 110 1.88 10.30 2.15
N SER A 111 3.18 10.04 2.01
CA SER A 111 3.96 9.21 2.95
C SER A 111 3.98 9.77 4.37
N SER A 112 4.03 11.10 4.53
CA SER A 112 4.02 11.74 5.86
C SER A 112 2.67 11.60 6.53
N THR A 113 1.57 11.79 5.79
CA THR A 113 0.21 11.58 6.31
C THR A 113 0.00 10.15 6.77
N VAL A 114 0.40 9.15 5.97
CA VAL A 114 0.21 7.75 6.34
C VAL A 114 1.14 7.33 7.47
N THR A 115 2.39 7.79 7.50
CA THR A 115 3.29 7.59 8.65
C THR A 115 2.67 8.14 9.95
N ASP A 116 2.11 9.35 9.90
CA ASP A 116 1.41 9.93 11.05
C ASP A 116 0.20 9.08 11.47
N TRP A 117 -0.53 8.48 10.53
CA TRP A 117 -1.72 7.68 10.84
C TRP A 117 -1.37 6.30 11.41
N LEU A 118 -0.36 5.64 10.85
CA LEU A 118 0.12 4.33 11.28
C LEU A 118 0.79 4.36 12.65
N THR A 119 1.39 5.48 13.05
CA THR A 119 2.05 5.58 14.36
C THR A 119 1.04 5.76 15.51
N ARG A 120 1.53 5.56 16.74
CA ARG A 120 0.72 5.70 17.96
C ARG A 120 0.30 7.16 18.16
N LYS A 121 -0.94 7.35 18.60
CA LYS A 121 -1.41 8.62 19.11
C LYS A 121 -0.55 9.06 20.30
N SER A 122 -0.10 10.30 20.28
CA SER A 122 0.70 10.90 21.35
C SER A 122 0.51 12.42 21.37
N LYS A 123 1.20 13.11 22.29
CA LYS A 123 1.21 14.59 22.31
C LYS A 123 1.90 15.16 21.06
N SER A 124 2.96 14.52 20.58
CA SER A 124 3.71 14.94 19.38
C SER A 124 3.04 14.49 18.09
N ASN A 125 2.28 13.39 18.12
CA ASN A 125 1.46 12.94 17.00
C ASN A 125 -0.01 12.73 17.44
N PRO A 126 -0.84 13.79 17.43
CA PRO A 126 -2.25 13.66 17.78
C PRO A 126 -3.08 12.95 16.70
N LYS A 127 -2.54 12.74 15.49
CA LYS A 127 -3.21 12.11 14.35
C LYS A 127 -3.05 10.60 14.29
N GLY A 128 -2.13 10.03 15.08
CA GLY A 128 -1.95 8.59 15.20
C GLY A 128 -3.26 7.84 15.43
N LEU A 129 -3.47 6.78 14.66
CA LEU A 129 -4.66 5.94 14.77
C LEU A 129 -4.42 4.79 15.76
N ASN A 130 -3.19 4.32 15.87
CA ASN A 130 -2.82 3.32 16.86
C ASN A 130 -2.88 3.89 18.29
N PRO A 131 -3.22 3.08 19.30
CA PRO A 131 -3.47 3.55 20.66
C PRO A 131 -2.20 4.11 21.32
N VAL A 132 -2.44 5.07 22.22
CA VAL A 132 -1.39 5.67 23.07
C VAL A 132 -0.63 4.57 23.80
N ASN A 133 0.70 4.71 23.89
CA ASN A 133 1.49 3.81 24.71
C ASN A 133 1.13 4.00 26.19
N ASN A 134 0.64 2.95 26.85
CA ASN A 134 0.21 2.98 28.25
C ASN A 134 1.36 2.69 29.25
N GLY A 135 2.60 2.57 28.77
CA GLY A 135 3.79 2.29 29.58
C GLY A 135 3.91 0.84 30.05
N LYS A 136 2.93 -0.01 29.77
CA LYS A 136 2.96 -1.43 30.14
C LYS A 136 3.66 -2.25 29.06
N THR A 137 4.32 -3.32 29.50
CA THR A 137 5.09 -4.23 28.63
C THR A 137 4.65 -5.69 28.74
N GLY A 138 3.62 -5.99 29.53
CA GLY A 138 3.02 -7.33 29.56
C GLY A 138 2.19 -7.56 28.30
N THR A 139 2.25 -8.78 27.74
CA THR A 139 1.58 -9.18 26.49
C THR A 139 0.10 -8.82 26.47
N ASP A 140 -0.59 -9.01 27.60
CA ASP A 140 -2.04 -8.86 27.70
C ASP A 140 -2.47 -7.51 28.29
N THR A 141 -1.50 -6.68 28.69
CA THR A 141 -1.77 -5.42 29.42
C THR A 141 -1.34 -4.18 28.65
N ARG A 142 -0.45 -4.33 27.66
CA ARG A 142 -0.04 -3.25 26.78
C ARG A 142 -1.11 -2.93 25.75
N ASN A 143 -1.05 -1.73 25.19
CA ASN A 143 -1.87 -1.38 24.03
C ASN A 143 -1.12 -1.82 22.75
N PRO A 144 -1.64 -2.76 21.94
CA PRO A 144 -0.94 -3.21 20.74
C PRO A 144 -1.01 -2.21 19.58
N ILE A 145 -0.20 -2.42 18.56
CA ILE A 145 -0.35 -1.84 17.22
C ILE A 145 -1.41 -2.67 16.49
N TYR A 146 -2.59 -2.09 16.29
CA TYR A 146 -3.69 -2.75 15.60
C TYR A 146 -3.58 -2.58 14.08
N LEU A 147 -3.29 -1.37 13.60
CA LEU A 147 -3.21 -1.06 12.19
C LEU A 147 -1.75 -1.05 11.74
N GLU A 148 -1.41 -1.96 10.84
CA GLU A 148 -0.04 -2.15 10.36
C GLU A 148 0.23 -1.44 9.04
N GLU A 149 -0.72 -1.50 8.10
CA GLU A 149 -0.52 -0.99 6.75
C GLU A 149 -1.82 -0.40 6.21
N ILE A 150 -1.68 0.66 5.41
CA ILE A 150 -2.79 1.27 4.66
C ILE A 150 -2.39 1.25 3.18
N ILE A 151 -3.26 0.71 2.34
CA ILE A 151 -3.14 0.86 0.88
C ILE A 151 -4.30 1.66 0.32
N GLU A 152 -4.05 2.37 -0.78
CA GLU A 152 -5.03 3.19 -1.49
C GLU A 152 -5.07 2.79 -2.97
N GLN A 153 -6.28 2.66 -3.51
CA GLN A 153 -6.55 2.41 -4.93
C GLN A 153 -7.52 3.47 -5.44
N ASP A 154 -7.14 4.15 -6.52
CA ASP A 154 -7.94 5.19 -7.15
C ASP A 154 -8.66 4.64 -8.38
N TYR A 155 -9.96 4.91 -8.46
CA TYR A 155 -10.82 4.52 -9.56
C TYR A 155 -11.29 5.77 -10.30
N LEU A 156 -10.75 5.94 -11.50
CA LEU A 156 -10.91 7.15 -12.31
C LEU A 156 -11.97 6.95 -13.38
N THR A 157 -12.67 8.04 -13.70
CA THR A 157 -13.58 8.14 -14.85
C THR A 157 -13.07 9.19 -15.82
N GLY A 158 -13.57 9.15 -17.05
CA GLY A 158 -13.20 10.09 -18.11
C GLY A 158 -12.32 9.45 -19.19
N SER A 159 -11.76 10.29 -20.06
CA SER A 159 -10.99 9.83 -21.22
C SER A 159 -10.04 10.91 -21.75
N GLY A 160 -9.10 10.50 -22.60
CA GLY A 160 -8.15 11.41 -23.23
C GLY A 160 -7.27 12.11 -22.20
N SER A 161 -7.35 13.44 -22.12
CA SER A 161 -6.60 14.26 -21.16
C SER A 161 -7.38 14.60 -19.87
N LYS A 162 -8.60 14.07 -19.70
CA LYS A 162 -9.55 14.50 -18.66
C LYS A 162 -9.98 13.32 -17.78
N TYR A 163 -9.05 12.74 -17.03
CA TYR A 163 -9.38 11.80 -15.97
C TYR A 163 -9.69 12.54 -14.66
N SER A 164 -10.69 12.06 -13.93
CA SER A 164 -11.06 12.54 -12.60
C SER A 164 -11.36 11.36 -11.68
N ILE A 165 -11.04 11.51 -10.40
CA ILE A 165 -11.38 10.48 -9.41
C ILE A 165 -12.89 10.30 -9.32
N GLY A 166 -13.35 9.08 -9.53
CA GLY A 166 -14.75 8.67 -9.44
C GLY A 166 -15.03 7.77 -8.23
N GLY A 167 -13.99 7.22 -7.60
CA GLY A 167 -14.08 6.38 -6.41
C GLY A 167 -12.70 6.06 -5.85
N MET A 168 -12.67 5.61 -4.61
CA MET A 168 -11.46 5.20 -3.90
C MET A 168 -11.73 3.91 -3.13
N SER A 169 -10.73 3.04 -3.06
CA SER A 169 -10.71 1.92 -2.12
C SER A 169 -9.51 2.02 -1.19
N LEU A 170 -9.73 1.68 0.08
CA LEU A 170 -8.69 1.62 1.11
C LEU A 170 -8.63 0.21 1.70
N GLY A 171 -7.42 -0.33 1.80
CA GLY A 171 -7.16 -1.56 2.54
C GLY A 171 -6.50 -1.23 3.86
N LEU A 172 -7.08 -1.69 4.97
CA LEU A 172 -6.52 -1.56 6.30
C LEU A 172 -6.02 -2.93 6.77
N ALA A 173 -4.71 -3.12 6.82
CA ALA A 173 -4.11 -4.34 7.33
C ALA A 173 -4.06 -4.31 8.86
N MET A 174 -4.91 -5.12 9.48
CA MET A 174 -5.03 -5.24 10.92
C MET A 174 -4.16 -6.40 11.41
N ASN A 175 -3.25 -6.15 12.36
CA ASN A 175 -2.43 -7.19 12.97
C ASN A 175 -3.33 -8.23 13.66
N SER A 176 -3.08 -9.52 13.40
CA SER A 176 -3.56 -10.62 14.26
C SER A 176 -2.58 -10.92 15.38
N VAL A 177 -1.31 -10.57 15.18
CA VAL A 177 -0.23 -10.68 16.14
C VAL A 177 0.59 -9.39 16.06
N ASP A 178 0.78 -8.72 17.19
CA ASP A 178 1.65 -7.54 17.29
C ASP A 178 2.95 -7.90 18.02
N TYR A 179 4.07 -7.78 17.32
CA TYR A 179 5.40 -8.12 17.83
C TYR A 179 6.07 -6.90 18.46
N PHE A 180 6.71 -7.10 19.61
CA PHE A 180 7.37 -6.01 20.33
C PHE A 180 8.57 -6.48 21.14
N GLN A 181 9.49 -5.55 21.44
CA GLN A 181 10.62 -5.78 22.33
C GLN A 181 10.49 -4.92 23.59
N LYS A 182 10.81 -5.50 24.75
CA LYS A 182 10.81 -4.77 26.04
C LYS A 182 12.05 -3.90 26.24
N LYS A 183 13.13 -4.24 25.53
CA LYS A 183 14.42 -3.54 25.52
C LYS A 183 14.92 -3.56 24.07
N ARG A 184 15.59 -2.49 23.65
CA ARG A 184 16.22 -2.42 22.32
C ARG A 184 17.15 -3.62 22.11
N ASN A 185 17.00 -4.33 20.99
CA ASN A 185 17.76 -5.53 20.63
C ASN A 185 17.58 -6.70 21.63
N GLY A 186 16.45 -6.72 22.35
CA GLY A 186 16.11 -7.78 23.28
C GLY A 186 15.28 -8.90 22.63
N ALA A 187 14.82 -9.83 23.46
CA ALA A 187 13.85 -10.84 23.04
C ALA A 187 12.57 -10.18 22.51
N GLU A 188 12.01 -10.79 21.47
CA GLU A 188 10.73 -10.40 20.91
C GLU A 188 9.60 -11.13 21.65
N PHE A 189 8.53 -10.40 21.90
CA PHE A 189 7.30 -10.86 22.51
C PHE A 189 6.15 -10.58 21.55
N GLN A 190 5.04 -11.27 21.74
CA GLN A 190 3.85 -11.12 20.91
C GLN A 190 2.62 -10.79 21.76
N THR A 191 1.71 -10.01 21.19
CA THR A 191 0.35 -9.82 21.67
C THR A 191 -0.59 -10.33 20.58
N ASP A 192 -1.37 -11.36 20.88
CA ASP A 192 -2.41 -11.86 19.97
C ASP A 192 -3.62 -10.92 20.01
N ILE A 193 -4.22 -10.67 18.85
CA ILE A 193 -5.36 -9.77 18.68
C ILE A 193 -6.51 -10.57 18.10
N SER A 194 -7.62 -10.63 18.82
CA SER A 194 -8.79 -11.39 18.38
C SER A 194 -9.43 -10.76 17.14
N ARG A 195 -10.11 -11.58 16.31
CA ARG A 195 -10.86 -11.08 15.13
C ARG A 195 -11.91 -10.04 15.50
N ALA A 196 -12.51 -10.17 16.69
CA ALA A 196 -13.47 -9.20 17.20
C ALA A 196 -12.82 -7.83 17.49
N GLU A 197 -11.63 -7.82 18.11
CA GLU A 197 -10.87 -6.59 18.37
C GLU A 197 -10.33 -5.97 17.09
N GLN A 198 -9.81 -6.79 16.15
CA GLN A 198 -9.41 -6.32 14.82
C GLN A 198 -10.57 -5.59 14.14
N ARG A 199 -11.78 -6.16 14.18
CA ARG A 199 -12.97 -5.55 13.61
C ARG A 199 -13.33 -4.24 14.31
N ALA A 200 -13.44 -4.25 15.63
CA ALA A 200 -13.84 -3.07 16.40
C ALA A 200 -12.86 -1.89 16.21
N GLN A 201 -11.55 -2.16 16.24
CA GLN A 201 -10.53 -1.13 16.01
C GLN A 201 -10.47 -0.72 14.54
N GLY A 202 -10.55 -1.67 13.60
CA GLY A 202 -10.51 -1.41 12.17
C GLY A 202 -11.68 -0.53 11.72
N GLU A 203 -12.90 -0.81 12.16
CA GLU A 203 -14.08 0.01 11.84
C GLU A 203 -13.97 1.42 12.42
N LYS A 204 -13.47 1.56 13.65
CA LYS A 204 -13.21 2.87 14.27
C LYS A 204 -12.18 3.67 13.48
N MET A 205 -11.07 3.04 13.08
CA MET A 205 -10.00 3.69 12.31
C MET A 205 -10.45 4.03 10.89
N ALA A 206 -11.22 3.14 10.24
CA ALA A 206 -11.82 3.37 8.93
C ALA A 206 -12.70 4.63 8.93
N ASN A 207 -13.59 4.76 9.92
CA ASN A 207 -14.46 5.93 10.04
C ASN A 207 -13.67 7.23 10.22
N GLU A 208 -12.62 7.21 11.04
CA GLU A 208 -11.73 8.36 11.23
C GLU A 208 -10.97 8.71 9.93
N ILE A 209 -10.47 7.72 9.19
CA ILE A 209 -9.79 7.92 7.90
C ILE A 209 -10.75 8.52 6.88
N VAL A 210 -11.96 7.97 6.73
CA VAL A 210 -12.98 8.50 5.83
C VAL A 210 -13.30 9.95 6.20
N ALA A 211 -13.51 10.25 7.48
CA ALA A 211 -13.77 11.62 7.94
C ALA A 211 -12.62 12.58 7.61
N ARG A 212 -11.35 12.13 7.65
CA ARG A 212 -10.19 12.93 7.22
C ARG A 212 -10.18 13.14 5.71
N LEU A 213 -10.46 12.10 4.92
CA LEU A 213 -10.47 12.17 3.46
C LEU A 213 -11.58 13.08 2.94
N ARG A 214 -12.77 13.07 3.56
CA ARG A 214 -13.89 13.94 3.21
C ARG A 214 -13.59 15.44 3.33
N LYS A 215 -12.54 15.81 4.09
CA LYS A 215 -12.05 17.21 4.16
C LYS A 215 -11.27 17.63 2.91
N LYS A 216 -10.78 16.69 2.09
CA LYS A 216 -10.12 16.99 0.81
C LYS A 216 -11.18 17.27 -0.23
N LYS A 217 -11.11 18.45 -0.88
CA LYS A 217 -12.11 18.90 -1.88
C LYS A 217 -12.37 17.86 -2.97
N ALA A 218 -11.33 17.18 -3.46
CA ALA A 218 -11.42 16.16 -4.51
C ALA A 218 -12.15 14.88 -4.07
N LEU A 219 -12.17 14.58 -2.77
CA LEU A 219 -12.69 13.31 -2.23
C LEU A 219 -14.01 13.49 -1.47
N LYS A 220 -14.57 14.71 -1.45
CA LYS A 220 -15.72 15.06 -0.61
C LYS A 220 -16.96 14.20 -0.90
N ASN A 221 -17.20 13.87 -2.17
CA ASN A 221 -18.45 13.23 -2.61
C ASN A 221 -18.26 11.88 -3.32
N ILE A 222 -17.01 11.40 -3.48
CA ILE A 222 -16.78 10.12 -4.17
C ILE A 222 -17.16 8.95 -3.26
N PRO A 223 -17.64 7.81 -3.78
CA PRO A 223 -17.71 6.58 -2.99
C PRO A 223 -16.31 6.17 -2.47
N ILE A 224 -16.21 5.87 -1.17
CA ILE A 224 -14.98 5.36 -0.54
C ILE A 224 -15.27 3.97 0.04
N THR A 225 -14.69 2.94 -0.56
CA THR A 225 -14.77 1.57 -0.04
C THR A 225 -13.60 1.31 0.89
N VAL A 226 -13.86 0.74 2.07
CA VAL A 226 -12.81 0.37 3.02
C VAL A 226 -12.92 -1.12 3.32
N GLY A 227 -11.85 -1.86 3.11
CA GLY A 227 -11.72 -3.27 3.48
C GLY A 227 -10.80 -3.45 4.69
N LEU A 228 -11.21 -4.32 5.61
CA LEU A 228 -10.39 -4.75 6.74
C LEU A 228 -9.76 -6.10 6.43
N PHE A 229 -8.43 -6.14 6.44
CA PHE A 229 -7.61 -7.30 6.16
C PHE A 229 -6.97 -7.80 7.45
N SER A 230 -7.06 -9.11 7.71
CA SER A 230 -6.40 -9.73 8.87
C SER A 230 -5.00 -10.14 8.45
N LYS A 231 -3.99 -9.33 8.78
CA LYS A 231 -2.57 -9.63 8.56
C LYS A 231 -2.13 -10.80 9.43
N THR A 232 -1.33 -11.70 8.88
CA THR A 232 -0.84 -12.90 9.57
C THR A 232 0.43 -12.60 10.37
N GLY A 233 0.90 -13.58 11.15
CA GLY A 233 2.23 -13.52 11.78
C GLY A 233 3.34 -13.46 10.71
N LYS A 234 4.50 -12.90 11.07
CA LYS A 234 5.63 -12.72 10.13
C LYS A 234 6.25 -14.01 9.60
N ASP A 235 6.03 -15.12 10.30
CA ASP A 235 6.47 -16.46 9.95
C ASP A 235 5.43 -17.24 9.11
N SER A 236 4.26 -16.64 8.85
CA SER A 236 3.23 -17.26 8.04
C SER A 236 3.64 -17.36 6.57
N LEU A 237 3.55 -18.56 6.02
CA LEU A 237 3.73 -18.83 4.59
C LEU A 237 2.45 -18.58 3.77
N VAL A 238 1.33 -18.33 4.45
CA VAL A 238 0.02 -18.07 3.83
C VAL A 238 -0.36 -16.62 4.12
N GLY A 239 -0.82 -15.92 3.09
CA GLY A 239 -1.30 -14.56 3.25
C GLY A 239 -2.60 -14.51 4.05
N GLY A 240 -2.82 -13.37 4.66
CA GLY A 240 -4.03 -13.00 5.35
C GLY A 240 -5.21 -12.85 4.41
N THR A 241 -6.32 -12.44 4.98
CA THR A 241 -7.60 -12.37 4.26
C THR A 241 -8.40 -11.16 4.68
N TYR A 242 -9.11 -10.55 3.72
CA TYR A 242 -10.20 -9.63 4.03
C TYR A 242 -11.31 -10.35 4.80
N PHE A 243 -11.81 -9.71 5.85
CA PHE A 243 -12.86 -10.27 6.70
C PHE A 243 -14.06 -9.34 6.87
N ALA A 244 -13.95 -8.10 6.42
CA ALA A 244 -15.03 -7.13 6.37
C ALA A 244 -14.73 -6.07 5.30
N TYR A 245 -15.76 -5.48 4.72
CA TYR A 245 -15.66 -4.25 3.94
C TYR A 245 -16.97 -3.46 4.03
N GLY A 246 -16.90 -2.17 3.72
CA GLY A 246 -18.05 -1.28 3.62
C GLY A 246 -17.75 -0.09 2.72
N THR A 247 -18.79 0.60 2.26
CA THR A 247 -18.67 1.78 1.40
C THR A 247 -19.38 2.96 2.05
N ALA A 248 -18.69 4.10 2.07
CA ALA A 248 -19.15 5.37 2.63
C ALA A 248 -19.21 6.48 1.59
#